data_AF-W7IPV8-F1
#
_entry.id   AF-W7IPV8-F1
#
_cell.length_a   1.000
_cell.length_b   1.000
_cell.length_c   1.000
_cell.angle_alpha   90.00
_cell.angle_beta   90.00
_cell.angle_gamma   90.00
#
_symmetry.space_group_name_H-M   'P 1'
#
loop_
_entity.id
_entity.type
_entity.pdbx_description
1 polymer ?
#
loop_
_entity_poly.entity_id
_entity_poly.type
_entity_poly.pdbx_seq_one_letter_code
_entity_poly.pdbx_strand_id
1 'polypeptide(L)'
;MTQQRRVAVTSPQTRLAHARRRAHTAWRPSALDPADAERALRVFAAQRRRAAVAVAALGALVFGLPVLLGALPVLAEVRLLGIPVAWPALVLVPFPAMVWLARWHLRHAERVEDRP
;
A
#
# COMPACT_ATOMS: atom_id res chain seq x y z
N MET A 1 -22.35 -53.96 -12.36
CA MET A 1 -22.94 -52.60 -12.37
C MET A 1 -21.91 -51.66 -12.98
N THR A 2 -22.11 -51.22 -14.22
CA THR A 2 -21.14 -50.37 -14.93
C THR A 2 -21.22 -48.96 -14.35
N GLN A 3 -20.15 -48.51 -13.67
CA GLN A 3 -20.14 -47.19 -13.05
C GLN A 3 -20.03 -46.13 -14.16
N GLN A 4 -21.11 -45.38 -14.38
CA GLN A 4 -21.20 -44.37 -15.43
C GLN A 4 -20.40 -43.13 -15.00
N ARG A 5 -19.14 -43.07 -15.44
CA ARG A 5 -18.25 -41.92 -15.19
C ARG A 5 -18.74 -40.72 -16.00
N ARG A 6 -19.12 -39.65 -15.31
CA ARG A 6 -19.42 -38.36 -15.96
C ARG A 6 -18.13 -37.83 -16.59
N VAL A 7 -18.12 -37.73 -17.91
CA VAL A 7 -17.04 -37.12 -18.69
C VAL A 7 -17.58 -35.87 -19.34
N ALA A 8 -16.91 -34.74 -19.13
CA ALA A 8 -17.26 -33.50 -19.81
C ALA A 8 -16.91 -33.64 -21.29
N VAL A 9 -17.92 -33.87 -22.13
CA VAL A 9 -17.78 -33.87 -23.59
C VAL A 9 -17.89 -32.43 -24.05
N THR A 10 -16.77 -31.73 -24.04
CA THR A 10 -16.69 -30.38 -24.63
C THR A 10 -15.97 -30.45 -25.96
N SER A 11 -16.42 -29.64 -26.92
CA SER A 11 -15.83 -29.57 -28.25
C SER A 11 -14.32 -29.27 -28.17
N PRO A 12 -13.49 -29.75 -29.12
CA PRO A 12 -12.07 -29.45 -29.14
C PRO A 12 -11.78 -27.94 -29.11
N GLN A 13 -12.62 -27.15 -29.79
CA GLN A 13 -12.53 -25.69 -29.83
C GLN A 13 -12.81 -25.06 -28.46
N THR A 14 -13.85 -25.52 -27.76
CA THR A 14 -14.20 -25.02 -26.42
C THR A 14 -13.14 -25.42 -25.39
N ARG A 15 -12.54 -26.61 -25.53
CA ARG A 15 -11.42 -27.06 -24.68
C ARG A 15 -10.19 -26.18 -24.84
N LEU A 16 -9.83 -25.84 -26.09
CA LEU A 16 -8.73 -24.92 -26.40
C LEU A 16 -8.98 -23.51 -25.86
N ALA A 17 -10.21 -23.00 -25.99
CA ALA A 17 -10.58 -21.69 -25.44
C ALA A 17 -10.45 -21.65 -23.90
N HIS A 18 -10.91 -22.68 -23.18
CA HIS A 18 -10.77 -22.76 -21.73
C HIS A 18 -9.31 -22.96 -21.27
N ALA A 19 -8.50 -23.69 -22.03
CA ALA A 19 -7.07 -23.85 -21.76
C ALA A 19 -6.31 -22.52 -21.92
N ARG A 20 -6.56 -21.78 -23.01
CA ARG A 20 -5.99 -20.44 -23.23
C ARG A 20 -6.42 -19.44 -22.16
N ARG A 21 -7.69 -19.46 -21.75
CA ARG A 21 -8.19 -18.59 -20.68
C ARG A 21 -7.43 -18.83 -19.36
N ARG A 22 -7.17 -20.09 -18.98
CA ARG A 22 -6.35 -20.41 -17.80
C ARG A 22 -4.88 -19.99 -17.95
N ALA A 23 -4.30 -20.15 -19.13
CA ALA A 23 -2.93 -19.70 -19.41
C ALA A 23 -2.79 -18.17 -19.24
N HIS A 24 -3.82 -17.39 -19.60
CA HIS A 24 -3.82 -15.94 -19.42
C HIS A 24 -4.20 -15.46 -18.00
N THR A 25 -4.69 -16.34 -17.12
CA THR A 25 -5.06 -15.95 -15.73
C THR A 25 -3.94 -16.22 -14.73
N ALA A 26 -2.94 -17.02 -15.08
CA ALA A 26 -1.77 -17.22 -14.24
C ALA A 26 -0.85 -15.99 -14.38
N TRP A 27 -1.09 -14.95 -13.59
CA TRP A 27 -0.08 -13.92 -13.34
C TRP A 27 1.14 -14.60 -12.73
N ARG A 28 2.10 -14.98 -13.58
CA ARG A 28 3.45 -15.31 -13.15
C ARG A 28 4.27 -14.03 -13.32
N PRO A 29 4.83 -13.47 -12.24
CA PRO A 29 5.88 -12.48 -12.39
C PRO A 29 6.95 -13.07 -13.32
N SER A 30 7.29 -12.37 -14.38
CA SER A 30 8.45 -12.70 -15.20
C SER A 30 9.65 -12.80 -14.26
N ALA A 31 10.37 -13.93 -14.31
CA ALA A 31 11.61 -14.06 -13.57
C ALA A 31 12.51 -12.90 -14.00
N LEU A 32 12.87 -12.04 -13.05
CA LEU A 32 13.82 -10.96 -13.30
C LEU A 32 15.15 -11.58 -13.71
N ASP A 33 15.88 -10.88 -14.57
CA ASP A 33 17.28 -11.22 -14.82
C ASP A 33 18.03 -11.23 -13.47
N PRO A 34 18.98 -12.15 -13.22
CA PRO A 34 19.66 -12.21 -11.93
C PRO A 34 20.31 -10.89 -11.52
N ALA A 35 20.82 -10.11 -12.49
CA ALA A 35 21.38 -8.78 -12.23
C ALA A 35 20.32 -7.78 -11.73
N ASP A 36 19.12 -7.82 -12.31
CA ASP A 36 17.99 -6.98 -11.89
C ASP A 36 17.46 -7.40 -10.50
N ALA A 37 17.43 -8.70 -10.23
CA ALA A 37 17.02 -9.23 -8.92
C ALA A 37 17.97 -8.77 -7.80
N GLU A 38 19.28 -8.83 -8.03
CA GLU A 38 20.27 -8.33 -7.07
C GLU A 38 20.17 -6.82 -6.87
N ARG A 39 19.96 -6.06 -7.95
CA ARG A 39 19.74 -4.61 -7.86
C ARG A 39 18.49 -4.29 -7.04
N ALA A 40 17.39 -5.00 -7.27
CA ALA A 40 16.16 -4.82 -6.53
C ALA A 40 16.34 -5.07 -5.02
N LEU A 41 17.09 -6.11 -4.63
CA LEU A 41 17.39 -6.38 -3.22
C LEU A 41 18.22 -5.27 -2.57
N ARG A 42 19.21 -4.71 -3.27
CA ARG A 42 20.02 -3.58 -2.78
C ARG A 42 19.17 -2.33 -2.58
N VAL A 43 18.34 -1.99 -3.57
CA VAL A 43 17.40 -0.86 -3.49
C VAL A 43 16.41 -1.06 -2.35
N PHE A 44 15.84 -2.26 -2.22
CA PHE A 44 14.90 -2.60 -1.15
C PHE A 44 15.53 -2.42 0.24
N ALA A 45 16.75 -2.94 0.46
CA ALA A 45 17.46 -2.77 1.73
C ALA A 45 17.70 -1.28 2.05
N ALA A 46 18.04 -0.47 1.05
CA ALA A 46 18.23 0.97 1.20
C ALA A 46 16.92 1.73 1.49
N GLN A 47 15.80 1.31 0.89
CA GLN A 47 14.49 1.94 1.08
C GLN A 47 13.80 1.50 2.39
N ARG A 48 14.06 0.28 2.89
CA ARG A 48 13.38 -0.31 4.06
C ARG A 48 13.39 0.58 5.31
N ARG A 49 14.51 1.23 5.64
CA ARG A 49 14.58 2.14 6.79
C ARG A 49 13.65 3.35 6.62
N ARG A 50 13.58 3.91 5.41
CA ARG A 50 12.74 5.08 5.11
C ARG A 50 11.26 4.72 5.08
N ALA A 51 10.93 3.56 4.52
CA ALA A 51 9.60 3.00 4.58
C ALA A 51 9.17 2.79 6.04
N ALA A 52 10.04 2.24 6.90
CA ALA A 52 9.75 2.08 8.32
C ALA A 52 9.50 3.42 9.03
N VAL A 53 10.30 4.45 8.72
CA VAL A 53 10.07 5.81 9.24
C VAL A 53 8.73 6.38 8.78
N ALA A 54 8.36 6.19 7.50
CA ALA A 54 7.07 6.64 7.00
C ALA A 54 5.91 5.92 7.71
N VAL A 55 5.98 4.60 7.84
CA VAL A 55 4.96 3.82 8.56
C VAL A 55 4.87 4.25 10.02
N ALA A 56 6.01 4.45 10.69
CA ALA A 56 6.04 4.92 12.07
C ALA A 56 5.43 6.33 12.22
N ALA A 57 5.73 7.26 11.30
CA ALA A 57 5.16 8.59 11.29
C ALA A 57 3.64 8.57 11.05
N LEU A 58 3.18 7.72 10.13
CA LEU A 58 1.75 7.53 9.89
C LEU A 58 1.04 6.92 11.12
N GLY A 59 1.64 5.91 11.75
CA GLY A 59 1.14 5.36 13.00
C GLY A 59 1.07 6.41 14.11
N ALA A 60 2.14 7.19 14.29
CA ALA A 60 2.18 8.28 15.25
C ALA A 60 1.12 9.34 14.98
N LEU A 61 0.81 9.64 13.72
CA LEU A 61 -0.26 10.55 13.35
C LEU A 61 -1.64 9.99 13.69
N VAL A 62 -1.91 8.74 13.31
CA VAL A 62 -3.22 8.08 13.49
C VAL A 62 -3.53 7.86 14.97
N PHE A 63 -2.54 7.45 15.77
CA PHE A 63 -2.74 7.17 17.19
C PHE A 63 -2.42 8.37 18.09
N GLY A 64 -1.40 9.16 17.74
CA GLY A 64 -0.97 10.30 18.55
C GLY A 64 -1.97 11.45 18.52
N LEU A 65 -2.66 11.70 17.41
CA LEU A 65 -3.64 12.79 17.33
C LEU A 65 -4.84 12.56 18.27
N PRO A 66 -5.52 11.39 18.28
CA PRO A 66 -6.56 11.10 19.27
C PRO A 66 -6.06 11.15 20.72
N VAL A 67 -4.87 10.60 20.99
CA VAL A 67 -4.27 10.63 22.35
C VAL A 67 -4.03 12.07 22.79
N LEU A 68 -3.49 12.92 21.91
CA LEU A 68 -3.23 14.33 22.20
C LEU A 68 -4.53 15.09 22.47
N LEU A 69 -5.56 14.89 21.63
CA LEU A 69 -6.87 15.52 21.81
C LEU A 69 -7.58 15.05 23.08
N GLY A 70 -7.43 13.78 23.47
CA GLY A 70 -7.99 13.25 24.71
C GLY A 70 -7.22 13.69 25.97
N ALA A 71 -5.91 13.87 25.88
CA ALA A 71 -5.07 14.29 27.00
C ALA A 71 -5.11 15.81 27.27
N LEU A 72 -5.45 16.61 26.25
CA LEU A 72 -5.54 18.07 26.38
C LEU A 72 -7.00 18.54 26.25
N PRO A 73 -7.78 18.55 27.35
CA PRO A 73 -9.16 19.02 27.33
C PRO A 73 -9.28 20.49 26.88
N VAL A 74 -8.22 21.29 27.09
CA VAL A 74 -8.15 22.68 26.62
C VAL A 74 -8.34 22.80 25.10
N LEU A 75 -7.93 21.82 24.29
CA LEU A 75 -8.16 21.86 22.83
C LEU A 75 -9.64 21.68 22.45
N ALA A 76 -10.45 21.08 23.33
CA ALA A 76 -11.89 21.00 23.16
C ALA A 76 -12.61 22.29 23.63
N GLU A 77 -12.00 23.03 24.56
CA GLU A 77 -12.52 24.32 25.06
C GLU A 77 -12.23 25.47 24.10
N VAL A 78 -11.08 25.45 23.41
CA VAL A 78 -10.73 26.46 22.42
C VAL A 78 -11.68 26.37 21.23
N ARG A 79 -12.45 27.45 21.03
CA ARG A 79 -13.38 27.60 19.92
C ARG A 79 -12.88 28.63 18.92
N LEU A 80 -12.85 28.25 17.66
CA LEU A 80 -12.60 29.13 16.53
C LEU A 80 -13.93 29.33 15.78
N LEU A 81 -14.40 30.57 15.67
CA LEU A 81 -15.71 30.88 15.06
C LEU A 81 -16.87 30.09 15.69
N GLY A 82 -16.80 29.81 16.99
CA GLY A 82 -17.79 29.00 17.72
C GLY A 82 -17.59 27.49 17.59
N ILE A 83 -16.67 27.01 16.75
CA ILE A 83 -16.40 25.60 16.49
C ILE A 83 -15.18 25.14 17.33
N PRO A 84 -15.28 24.05 18.12
CA PRO A 84 -14.13 23.51 18.84
C PRO A 84 -12.98 23.15 17.89
N VAL A 85 -11.76 23.60 18.17
CA VAL A 85 -10.58 23.40 17.30
C VAL A 85 -10.23 21.92 17.13
N ALA A 86 -10.55 21.08 18.12
CA ALA A 86 -10.39 19.63 18.03
C ALA A 86 -11.11 18.99 16.82
N TRP A 87 -12.24 19.56 16.39
CA TRP A 87 -13.04 19.01 15.29
C TRP A 87 -12.37 19.17 13.91
N PRO A 88 -12.01 20.38 13.44
CA PRO A 88 -11.30 20.53 12.18
C PRO A 88 -9.89 19.94 12.25
N ALA A 89 -9.25 19.86 13.43
CA ALA A 89 -7.92 19.23 13.57
C ALA A 89 -7.90 17.77 13.07
N LEU A 90 -8.99 17.02 13.22
CA LEU A 90 -9.11 15.64 12.73
C LEU A 90 -9.00 15.52 11.20
N VAL A 91 -9.23 16.60 10.46
CA VAL A 91 -9.15 16.62 8.99
C VAL A 91 -7.95 17.45 8.53
N LEU A 92 -7.79 18.65 9.07
CA LEU A 92 -6.75 19.59 8.65
C LEU A 92 -5.34 19.16 9.06
N VAL A 93 -5.18 18.27 10.05
CA VAL A 93 -3.86 17.76 10.43
C VAL A 93 -3.51 16.49 9.63
N PRO A 94 -4.34 15.43 9.60
CA PRO A 94 -3.93 14.18 8.99
C PRO A 94 -3.75 14.26 7.48
N PHE A 95 -4.63 14.97 6.78
CA PHE A 95 -4.60 15.00 5.31
C PHE A 95 -3.33 15.68 4.77
N PRO A 96 -2.96 16.91 5.22
CA PRO A 96 -1.71 17.53 4.78
C PRO A 96 -0.49 16.72 5.21
N ALA A 97 -0.51 16.13 6.41
CA ALA A 97 0.58 15.28 6.89
C ALA A 97 0.77 14.04 6.00
N MET A 98 -0.32 13.38 5.58
CA MET A 98 -0.28 12.24 4.66
C MET A 98 0.26 12.65 3.28
N VAL A 99 -0.21 13.79 2.74
CA VAL A 99 0.28 14.31 1.45
C VAL A 99 1.77 14.61 1.52
N TRP A 100 2.21 15.28 2.59
CA TRP A 100 3.62 15.58 2.81
C TRP A 100 4.46 14.31 2.95
N LEU A 101 3.99 13.34 3.73
CA LEU A 101 4.69 12.08 3.97
C LEU A 101 4.81 11.25 2.69
N ALA A 102 3.75 11.19 1.88
CA ALA A 102 3.77 10.53 0.58
C ALA A 102 4.78 11.20 -0.37
N ARG A 103 4.77 12.53 -0.45
CA ARG A 103 5.74 13.29 -1.26
C ARG A 103 7.18 13.09 -0.79
N TRP A 104 7.38 13.10 0.53
CA TRP A 104 8.68 12.86 1.15
C TRP A 104 9.17 11.45 0.82
N HIS A 105 8.35 10.44 1.04
CA HIS A 105 8.69 9.05 0.78
C HIS A 105 9.03 8.83 -0.70
N LEU A 106 8.20 9.35 -1.61
CA LEU A 106 8.40 9.24 -3.05
C LEU A 106 9.73 9.87 -3.50
N ARG A 107 10.00 11.13 -3.12
CA ARG A 107 11.26 11.80 -3.46
C ARG A 107 12.50 11.08 -2.97
N HIS A 108 12.39 10.38 -1.83
CA HIS A 108 13.51 9.61 -1.31
C HIS A 108 13.66 8.24 -1.97
N ALA A 109 12.56 7.64 -2.45
CA ALA A 109 12.60 6.42 -3.24
C ALA A 109 13.27 6.68 -4.59
N GLU A 110 12.85 7.73 -5.30
CA GLU A 110 13.42 8.17 -6.59
C GLU A 110 14.94 8.42 -6.46
N ARG A 111 15.37 9.15 -5.42
CA ARG A 111 16.80 9.41 -5.17
C ARG A 111 17.65 8.16 -4.92
N VAL A 112 17.05 7.06 -4.48
CA VAL A 112 17.76 5.79 -4.25
C VAL A 112 17.88 5.02 -5.57
N GLU A 113 16.92 5.17 -6.47
CA GLU A 113 16.94 4.54 -7.80
C GLU A 113 17.87 5.29 -8.78
N ASP A 114 17.95 6.62 -8.66
CA ASP A 114 18.82 7.49 -9.46
C ASP A 114 20.31 7.41 -9.07
N ARG A 115 20.63 6.84 -7.90
CA ARG A 115 22.03 6.64 -7.50
C ARG A 115 22.55 5.35 -8.14
N PRO A 116 23.66 5.42 -8.92
CA PRO A 116 24.23 4.27 -9.61
C PRO A 116 24.71 3.17 -8.64
#